data_AF-A0A1V5AHG2-F1
#
_entry.id   AF-A0A1V5AHG2-F1
#
_cell.length_a   1.000
_cell.length_b   1.000
_cell.length_c   1.000
_cell.angle_alpha   90.00
_cell.angle_beta   90.00
_cell.angle_gamma   90.00
#
_symmetry.space_group_name_H-M   'P 1'
#
loop_
_entity.id
_entity.type
_entity.pdbx_description
1 polymer ?
#
loop_
_entity_poly.entity_id
_entity_poly.type
_entity_poly.pdbx_seq_one_letter_code
_entity_poly.pdbx_strand_id
1 'polypeptide(L)' 'MEKITLTFTENHKYQLEFSPSSFWMDFAKGYGGLPWIEISDDLVALVAENYSYLLDLLVQARLYRLSKMPDDERFQ' A
#
# COMPACT_ATOMS: atom_id res chain seq x y z
N MET A 1 -6.99 12.34 -0.02
CA MET A 1 -7.61 11.14 0.57
C MET A 1 -6.71 9.96 0.24
N GLU A 2 -6.36 9.16 1.24
CA GLU A 2 -5.48 8.01 1.10
C GLU A 2 -6.18 6.91 0.30
N LYS A 3 -5.54 6.43 -0.75
CA LYS A 3 -6.07 5.41 -1.65
C LYS A 3 -4.97 4.44 -2.08
N ILE A 4 -5.41 3.23 -2.41
CA ILE A 4 -4.60 2.21 -3.05
C ILE A 4 -5.33 1.84 -4.34
N THR A 5 -4.67 2.00 -5.47
CA THR A 5 -5.20 1.63 -6.78
C THR A 5 -4.64 0.28 -7.18
N LEU A 6 -5.51 -0.66 -7.53
CA LEU A 6 -5.15 -1.97 -8.07
C LEU A 6 -5.41 -1.98 -9.57
N THR A 7 -4.37 -2.24 -10.35
CA THR A 7 -4.41 -2.28 -11.81
C THR A 7 -3.97 -3.66 -12.32
N PHE A 8 -4.69 -4.16 -13.33
CA PHE A 8 -4.36 -5.37 -14.07
C PHE A 8 -3.70 -4.96 -15.39
N THR A 9 -2.48 -5.41 -15.64
CA THR A 9 -1.75 -5.16 -16.90
C THR A 9 -1.42 -6.48 -17.59
N GLU A 10 -0.96 -6.43 -18.84
CA GLU A 10 -0.53 -7.63 -19.58
C GLU A 10 0.61 -8.37 -18.86
N ASN A 11 1.45 -7.63 -18.12
CA ASN A 11 2.61 -8.17 -17.41
C ASN A 11 2.34 -8.46 -15.94
N HIS A 12 1.36 -7.78 -15.33
CA HIS A 12 1.14 -7.83 -13.88
C HIS A 12 -0.32 -8.07 -13.56
N LYS A 13 -0.59 -9.15 -12.81
CA LYS A 13 -1.94 -9.44 -12.31
C LYS A 13 -2.37 -8.52 -11.19
N TYR A 14 -1.44 -7.98 -10.39
CA TYR A 14 -1.79 -7.16 -9.24
C TYR A 14 -0.76 -6.03 -9.04
N GLN A 15 -0.78 -5.04 -9.92
CA GLN A 15 0.01 -3.81 -9.73
C GLN A 15 -0.75 -2.88 -8.77
N LEU A 16 -0.05 -2.42 -7.73
CA LEU A 16 -0.61 -1.56 -6.70
C LEU A 16 0.12 -0.23 -6.67
N GLU A 17 -0.65 0.85 -6.62
CA GLU A 17 -0.15 2.22 -6.49
C GLU A 17 -0.79 2.89 -5.28
N PHE A 18 0.05 3.47 -4.43
CA PHE A 18 -0.33 4.04 -3.16
C PHE A 18 -0.25 5.56 -3.23
N SER A 19 -1.35 6.23 -2.89
CA SER A 19 -1.47 7.69 -3.01
C SER A 19 -2.13 8.31 -1.78
N PRO A 20 -1.66 9.47 -1.29
CA PRO A 20 -0.45 10.17 -1.74
C PRO A 20 0.82 9.43 -1.28
N SER A 21 1.87 9.45 -2.09
CA SER A 21 3.20 8.85 -1.80
C SER A 21 3.71 9.25 -0.42
N SER A 22 3.61 10.54 -0.09
CA SER A 22 4.03 11.11 1.20
C SER A 22 3.38 10.46 2.41
N PHE A 23 2.13 9.99 2.30
CA PHE A 23 1.45 9.29 3.38
C PHE A 23 1.94 7.84 3.52
N TRP A 24 2.16 7.15 2.40
CA TRP A 24 2.44 5.71 2.37
C TRP A 24 3.94 5.37 2.42
N MET A 25 4.82 6.34 2.31
CA MET A 25 6.26 6.10 2.23
C MET A 25 6.83 5.42 3.48
N ASP A 26 6.40 5.83 4.67
CA ASP A 26 6.85 5.19 5.92
C ASP A 26 6.38 3.73 5.99
N PHE A 27 5.15 3.47 5.55
CA PHE A 27 4.63 2.11 5.41
C PHE A 27 5.49 1.29 4.45
N ALA A 28 5.79 1.84 3.26
CA ALA A 28 6.57 1.13 2.24
C ALA A 28 7.99 0.81 2.69
N LYS A 29 8.66 1.75 3.36
CA LYS A 29 10.00 1.54 3.93
C LYS A 29 10.01 0.51 5.06
N GLY A 30 8.92 0.39 5.81
CA GLY A 30 8.77 -0.58 6.90
C GLY A 30 8.24 -1.96 6.47
N TYR A 31 7.54 -2.05 5.34
CA TYR A 31 6.93 -3.28 4.86
C TYR A 31 7.94 -4.11 4.04
N GLY A 32 8.46 -5.17 4.67
CA GLY A 32 9.40 -6.11 4.05
C GLY A 32 8.78 -7.37 3.44
N GLY A 33 7.45 -7.43 3.31
CA GLY A 33 6.75 -8.64 2.84
C GLY A 33 6.78 -8.86 1.33
N LEU A 34 6.96 -7.79 0.54
CA LEU A 34 7.05 -7.82 -0.92
C LEU A 34 8.06 -6.79 -1.45
N PRO A 35 8.69 -7.05 -2.61
CA PRO A 35 9.56 -6.08 -3.26
C PRO A 35 8.75 -4.91 -3.83
N TRP A 36 9.15 -3.70 -3.49
CA TRP A 36 8.62 -2.47 -4.08
C TRP A 36 9.26 -2.21 -5.43
N ILE A 37 8.46 -1.80 -6.42
CA ILE A 37 8.96 -1.35 -7.72
C ILE A 37 9.52 0.05 -7.59
N GLU A 38 8.82 0.90 -6.83
CA GLU A 38 9.26 2.26 -6.57
C GLU A 38 8.84 2.73 -5.18
N ILE A 39 9.76 3.44 -4.52
CA ILE A 39 9.53 4.21 -3.30
C ILE A 39 10.23 5.55 -3.48
N SER A 40 9.47 6.57 -3.89
CA SER A 40 9.95 7.94 -4.10
C SER A 40 8.94 8.95 -3.55
N ASP A 41 9.34 10.23 -3.53
CA ASP A 41 8.45 11.33 -3.15
C ASP A 41 7.24 11.44 -4.10
N ASP A 42 7.36 10.93 -5.32
CA ASP A 42 6.34 11.02 -6.37
C ASP A 42 5.48 9.74 -6.49
N LEU A 43 6.07 8.57 -6.23
CA LEU A 43 5.39 7.27 -6.42
C LEU A 43 5.77 6.25 -5.36
N VAL A 44 4.75 5.51 -4.89
CA VAL A 44 4.92 4.33 -4.05
C VAL A 44 4.14 3.19 -4.70
N ALA A 45 4.84 2.19 -5.23
CA ALA A 45 4.24 1.14 -6.05
C ALA A 45 4.94 -0.23 -5.91
N LEU A 46 4.16 -1.30 -6.07
CA LEU A 46 4.66 -2.68 -6.06
C LEU A 46 3.80 -3.59 -6.94
N VAL A 47 4.31 -4.80 -7.19
CA VAL A 47 3.54 -5.89 -7.79
C VAL A 47 3.46 -7.05 -6.81
N ALA A 48 2.23 -7.53 -6.57
CA ALA A 48 2.00 -8.78 -5.87
C ALA A 48 1.83 -9.90 -6.89
N GLU A 49 2.64 -10.97 -6.78
CA GLU A 49 2.54 -12.10 -7.71
C GLU A 49 1.46 -13.12 -7.30
N ASN A 50 1.08 -13.12 -6.02
CA ASN A 50 0.11 -14.05 -5.44
C ASN A 50 -0.95 -13.31 -4.62
N TYR A 51 -2.19 -13.81 -4.68
CA TYR A 51 -3.33 -13.35 -3.91
C TYR A 51 -3.11 -13.37 -2.40
N SER A 52 -2.41 -14.37 -1.86
CA SER A 52 -2.14 -14.44 -0.41
C SER A 52 -1.28 -13.27 0.08
N TYR A 53 -0.28 -12.86 -0.69
CA TYR A 53 0.56 -11.70 -0.34
C TYR A 53 -0.17 -10.38 -0.55
N LEU A 54 -1.05 -10.30 -1.55
CA LEU A 54 -1.92 -9.15 -1.75
C LEU A 54 -2.82 -8.92 -0.53
N LEU A 55 -3.44 -9.98 0.01
CA LEU A 55 -4.32 -9.85 1.17
C LEU A 55 -3.57 -9.37 2.42
N ASP A 56 -2.42 -9.99 2.73
CA ASP A 56 -1.58 -9.56 3.86
C ASP A 56 -1.21 -8.07 3.73
N LEU A 57 -0.73 -7.67 2.55
CA LEU A 57 -0.36 -6.30 2.28
C LEU A 57 -1.52 -5.31 2.48
N LEU A 58 -2.71 -5.63 1.98
CA LEU A 58 -3.89 -4.77 2.15
C LEU A 58 -4.33 -4.65 3.61
N VAL A 59 -4.20 -5.75 4.39
CA VAL A 59 -4.45 -5.73 5.83
C VAL A 59 -3.44 -4.83 6.54
N GLN A 60 -2.14 -4.99 6.28
CA GLN A 60 -1.10 -4.17 6.88
C GLN A 60 -1.25 -2.68 6.50
N ALA A 61 -1.58 -2.40 5.24
CA ALA A 61 -1.84 -1.04 4.77
C ALA A 61 -3.06 -0.41 5.48
N ARG A 62 -4.12 -1.19 5.73
CA ARG A 62 -5.28 -0.73 6.50
C ARG A 62 -4.91 -0.43 7.95
N LEU A 63 -4.14 -1.31 8.61
CA LEU A 63 -3.67 -1.11 9.98
C LEU A 63 -2.79 0.13 10.09
N TYR A 64 -1.88 0.32 9.14
CA TYR A 64 -1.07 1.53 9.05
C TYR A 64 -1.95 2.77 8.95
N ARG A 65 -2.92 2.79 8.03
CA ARG A 65 -3.82 3.94 7.89
C ARG A 65 -4.55 4.25 9.19
N LEU A 66 -5.12 3.25 9.85
CA LEU A 66 -5.80 3.42 11.13
C LEU A 66 -4.86 3.95 12.22
N SER A 67 -3.62 3.48 12.28
CA SER A 67 -2.62 3.97 13.24
C SER A 67 -2.25 5.45 13.06
N LYS A 68 -2.44 6.01 11.86
CA LYS A 68 -2.18 7.42 11.56
C LYS A 68 -3.41 8.32 11.76
N MET A 69 -4.60 7.74 11.93
CA MET A 69 -5.83 8.49 12.21
C MET A 69 -5.89 8.90 13.69
N PRO A 70 -6.51 10.05 14.04
CA PRO A 70 -6.82 10.44 15.41
C PRO A 70 -7.77 9.42 16.08
N ASP A 71 -7.68 9.25 17.40
CA ASP A 71 -8.45 8.22 18.14
C ASP A 71 -9.97 8.30 17.91
N ASP A 72 -10.51 9.51 17.74
CA ASP A 72 -11.95 9.74 17.52
C ASP A 72 -12.45 9.22 16.16
N GLU A 73 -11.58 9.05 15.16
CA GLU A 73 -11.92 8.59 13.81
C GLU A 73 -11.61 7.11 13.56
N ARG A 74 -10.92 6.43 14.49
CA ARG A 74 -10.43 5.04 14.30
C ARG A 74 -11.52 3.97 14.33
N PHE A 75 -12.67 4.26 14.95
CA PHE A 75 -13.76 3.30 15.22
C PHE A 75 -15.10 3.67 14.58
N GLN A 76 -15.13 4.65 13.67
CA GLN A 76 -16.28 4.93 12.79
C GLN A 76 -16.18 4.15 11.48
#